data_AF-A0A7C5W6W4-F1
#
_entry.id   AF-A0A7C5W6W4-F1
#
_cell.length_a   1.000
_cell.length_b   1.000
_cell.length_c   1.000
_cell.angle_alpha   90.00
_cell.angle_beta   90.00
_cell.angle_gamma   90.00
#
_symmetry.space_group_name_H-M   'P 1'
#
loop_
_entity.id
_entity.type
_entity.pdbx_description
1 polymer ?
#
loop_
_entity_poly.entity_id
_entity_poly.type
_entity_poly.pdbx_seq_one_letter_code
_entity_poly.pdbx_strand_id
1 'polypeptide(L)'
;MIHQIIAPFGLLISSFILFEDFLYKKIRNEIIYGGFAVVFILFLVSAIIDESLVPLQVLLLRFIVAGTIAITLWTIKGWSAGDAKLFWLLSLCFQIEGMSIISIFNEIFIFLVNIFLPVMPVLLISLLSDSIKRARLNKVDAIKAARELLKGILVAIVMMLISRVIYLNFLSHLPQGRYNLISMLLVFFLMSTLSKIFNNIRMYIVGAAILLLNIVMLYIRFGLNLFSQVYSIGVLAILVVFIRILYESVLKYLDVEIIETNNLKSGDSLSRNFIAQHHLDKGDIKAEIGDVFMDGLLKEQVQKVKEYLKSNGVAYVEIQRTFSFSIYFFIGYAFTYLTGFENMMIFIRRILHIL
;
A
#
# COMPACT_ATOMS: atom_id res chain seq x y z
N MET A 1 -10.68 25.65 12.94
CA MET A 1 -10.66 26.41 11.67
C MET A 1 -9.67 25.81 10.66
N ILE A 2 -8.42 25.51 11.04
CA ILE A 2 -7.39 25.09 10.08
C ILE A 2 -7.58 23.69 9.49
N HIS A 3 -8.20 22.76 10.21
CA HIS A 3 -8.61 21.48 9.62
C HIS A 3 -9.52 21.65 8.40
N GLN A 4 -10.33 22.72 8.36
CA GLN A 4 -11.20 23.04 7.21
C GLN A 4 -10.40 23.57 6.00
N ILE A 5 -9.13 23.94 6.18
CA ILE A 5 -8.25 24.41 5.10
C ILE A 5 -7.34 23.28 4.61
N ILE A 6 -6.80 22.49 5.54
CA ILE A 6 -5.84 21.42 5.23
C ILE A 6 -6.51 20.27 4.47
N ALA A 7 -7.74 19.90 4.84
CA ALA A 7 -8.42 18.79 4.18
C ALA A 7 -8.77 19.08 2.71
N PRO A 8 -9.33 20.24 2.34
CA PRO A 8 -9.46 20.67 0.93
C PRO A 8 -8.12 20.80 0.21
N PHE A 9 -7.05 21.20 0.91
CA PHE A 9 -5.72 21.26 0.32
C PHE A 9 -5.22 19.88 -0.12
N GLY A 10 -5.49 18.81 0.65
CA GLY A 10 -5.18 17.45 0.21
C GLY A 10 -6.00 17.00 -1.01
N LEU A 11 -7.23 17.47 -1.18
CA LEU A 11 -8.00 17.27 -2.42
C LEU A 11 -7.31 17.96 -3.61
N LEU A 12 -6.87 19.20 -3.42
CA LEU A 12 -6.15 19.95 -4.46
C LEU A 12 -4.83 19.27 -4.84
N ILE A 13 -4.02 18.85 -3.85
CA ILE A 13 -2.78 18.10 -4.09
C ILE A 13 -3.10 16.81 -4.85
N SER A 14 -4.07 16.01 -4.40
CA SER A 14 -4.39 14.74 -5.04
C SER A 14 -4.92 14.92 -6.46
N SER A 15 -5.71 15.96 -6.74
CA SER A 15 -6.11 16.33 -8.11
C SER A 15 -4.92 16.73 -8.97
N PHE A 16 -3.99 17.52 -8.43
CA PHE A 16 -2.80 17.96 -9.15
C PHE A 16 -1.87 16.78 -9.48
N ILE A 17 -1.70 15.86 -8.53
CA ILE A 17 -0.91 14.65 -8.71
C ILE A 17 -1.55 13.71 -9.72
N LEU A 18 -2.88 13.57 -9.68
CA LEU A 18 -3.63 12.82 -10.69
C LEU A 18 -3.42 13.41 -12.09
N PHE A 19 -3.50 14.74 -12.23
CA PHE A 19 -3.25 15.44 -13.49
C PHE A 19 -1.82 15.23 -13.98
N GLU A 20 -0.82 15.34 -13.09
CA GLU A 20 0.57 15.10 -13.43
C GLU A 20 0.79 13.67 -13.91
N ASP A 21 0.22 12.69 -13.21
CA ASP A 21 0.33 11.27 -13.56
C ASP A 21 -0.34 10.98 -14.91
N PHE A 22 -1.46 11.62 -15.23
CA PHE A 22 -2.07 11.50 -16.56
C PHE A 22 -1.19 12.08 -17.67
N LEU A 23 -0.58 13.25 -17.45
CA LEU A 23 0.23 13.94 -18.47
C LEU A 23 1.60 13.29 -18.68
N TYR A 24 2.28 12.95 -17.60
CA TYR A 24 3.69 12.55 -17.63
C TYR A 24 3.89 11.07 -17.30
N LYS A 25 2.84 10.33 -16.91
CA LYS A 25 2.88 8.94 -16.44
C LYS A 25 3.85 8.71 -15.27
N LYS A 26 4.18 9.79 -14.58
CA LYS A 26 5.12 9.83 -13.48
C LYS A 26 4.86 11.05 -12.62
N ILE A 27 4.86 10.84 -11.31
CA ILE A 27 4.75 11.90 -10.32
C ILE A 27 6.18 12.36 -9.98
N ARG A 28 6.45 13.67 -10.12
CA ARG A 28 7.76 14.23 -9.79
C ARG A 28 7.94 14.35 -8.28
N ASN A 29 9.13 14.03 -7.80
CA ASN A 29 9.44 14.10 -6.37
C ASN A 29 9.32 15.55 -5.85
N GLU A 30 9.63 16.53 -6.68
CA GLU A 30 9.55 17.96 -6.39
C GLU A 30 8.14 18.38 -5.98
N ILE A 31 7.11 17.78 -6.60
CA ILE A 31 5.71 18.07 -6.28
C ILE A 31 5.33 17.45 -4.93
N ILE A 32 5.79 16.23 -4.67
CA ILE A 32 5.59 15.59 -3.37
C ILE A 32 6.28 16.37 -2.26
N TYR A 33 7.54 16.78 -2.45
CA TYR A 33 8.30 17.58 -1.47
C TYR A 33 7.70 18.97 -1.27
N GLY A 34 7.24 19.61 -2.34
CA GLY A 34 6.49 20.85 -2.27
C GLY A 34 5.21 20.70 -1.45
N GLY A 35 4.47 19.60 -1.66
CA GLY A 35 3.30 19.25 -0.86
C GLY A 35 3.63 19.12 0.62
N PHE A 36 4.70 18.39 0.97
CA PHE A 36 5.14 18.29 2.38
C PHE A 36 5.45 19.68 2.95
N ALA A 37 6.24 20.49 2.25
CA ALA A 37 6.61 21.83 2.71
C ALA A 37 5.37 22.69 2.99
N VAL A 38 4.38 22.69 2.09
CA VAL A 38 3.14 23.47 2.28
C VAL A 38 2.35 22.95 3.49
N VAL A 39 2.20 21.64 3.65
CA VAL A 39 1.52 21.07 4.84
C VAL A 39 2.21 21.51 6.13
N PHE A 40 3.55 21.43 6.20
CA PHE A 40 4.30 21.89 7.37
C PHE A 40 4.10 23.38 7.65
N ILE A 41 4.10 24.22 6.61
CA ILE A 41 3.82 25.66 6.74
C ILE A 41 2.41 25.91 7.27
N LEU A 42 1.39 25.21 6.74
CA LEU A 42 0.01 25.37 7.20
C LEU A 42 -0.15 25.02 8.68
N PHE A 43 0.50 23.95 9.15
CA PHE A 43 0.50 23.59 10.58
C PHE A 43 1.32 24.55 11.44
N LEU A 44 2.42 25.11 10.93
CA LEU A 44 3.18 26.14 11.64
C LEU A 44 2.35 27.41 11.83
N VAL A 45 1.66 27.86 10.77
CA VAL A 45 0.73 28.99 10.83
C VAL A 45 -0.41 28.69 11.82
N SER A 46 -0.90 27.45 11.87
CA SER A 46 -1.86 27.02 12.90
C SER A 46 -1.34 27.18 14.31
N ALA A 47 -0.12 26.72 14.57
CA ALA A 47 0.47 26.80 15.89
C ALA A 47 0.63 28.25 16.35
N ILE A 48 0.92 29.17 15.43
CA ILE A 48 1.02 30.62 15.70
C ILE A 48 -0.35 31.22 15.99
N ILE A 49 -1.36 30.92 15.16
CA ILE A 49 -2.73 31.46 15.32
C ILE A 49 -3.40 30.94 16.60
N ASP A 50 -3.23 29.65 16.90
CA ASP A 50 -3.83 29.00 18.06
C ASP A 50 -3.01 29.23 19.35
N GLU A 51 -1.89 29.97 19.25
CA GLU A 51 -0.91 30.20 20.33
C GLU A 51 -0.52 28.89 21.07
N SER A 52 -0.43 27.80 20.33
CA SER A 52 -0.32 26.45 20.88
C SER A 52 0.54 25.55 20.00
N LEU A 53 1.39 24.73 20.63
CA LEU A 53 2.21 23.74 19.92
C LEU A 53 1.46 22.45 19.56
N VAL A 54 0.21 22.31 20.01
CA VAL A 54 -0.59 21.09 19.79
C VAL A 54 -0.71 20.72 18.31
N PRO A 55 -1.01 21.64 17.36
CA PRO A 55 -1.08 21.30 15.94
C PRO A 55 0.23 20.70 15.40
N LEU A 56 1.37 21.24 15.83
CA LEU A 56 2.69 20.77 15.40
C LEU A 56 3.03 19.39 15.98
N GLN A 57 2.67 19.13 17.23
CA GLN A 57 2.81 17.81 17.85
C GLN A 57 1.96 16.75 17.14
N VAL A 58 0.72 17.10 16.81
CA VAL A 58 -0.19 16.23 16.05
C VAL A 58 0.37 15.95 14.65
N LEU A 59 0.89 16.97 13.96
CA LEU A 59 1.55 16.81 12.67
C LEU A 59 2.75 15.85 12.77
N LEU A 60 3.62 16.04 13.78
CA LEU A 60 4.81 15.22 13.95
C LEU A 60 4.43 13.74 14.21
N LEU A 61 3.44 13.50 15.07
CA LEU A 61 2.95 12.15 15.33
C LEU A 61 2.39 11.49 14.07
N ARG A 62 1.60 12.22 13.27
CA ARG A 62 1.11 11.74 11.97
C ARG A 62 2.24 11.45 11.01
N PHE A 63 3.23 12.33 10.94
CA PHE A 63 4.39 12.18 10.09
C PHE A 63 5.11 10.86 10.39
N ILE A 64 5.32 10.57 11.67
CA ILE A 64 5.96 9.32 12.10
C ILE A 64 5.09 8.10 11.78
N VAL A 65 3.80 8.13 12.13
CA VAL A 65 2.89 6.99 11.92
C VAL A 65 2.67 6.71 10.43
N ALA A 66 2.30 7.72 9.64
CA ALA A 66 2.09 7.58 8.20
C ALA A 66 3.39 7.16 7.48
N GLY A 67 4.53 7.75 7.87
CA GLY A 67 5.83 7.40 7.32
C GLY A 67 6.20 5.94 7.59
N THR A 68 5.92 5.45 8.79
CA THR A 68 6.19 4.04 9.16
C THR A 68 5.35 3.08 8.32
N ILE A 69 4.06 3.38 8.15
CA ILE A 69 3.16 2.58 7.31
C ILE A 69 3.63 2.62 5.85
N ALA A 70 3.94 3.80 5.31
CA ALA A 70 4.44 3.98 3.95
C ALA A 70 5.73 3.20 3.69
N ILE A 71 6.72 3.35 4.58
CA ILE A 71 8.01 2.63 4.50
C ILE A 71 7.78 1.12 4.60
N THR A 72 6.86 0.66 5.45
CA THR A 72 6.53 -0.75 5.56
C THR A 72 5.94 -1.27 4.25
N LEU A 73 4.94 -0.59 3.68
CA LEU A 73 4.33 -1.00 2.41
C LEU A 73 5.32 -1.01 1.23
N TRP A 74 6.26 -0.05 1.20
CA TRP A 74 7.34 -0.03 0.22
C TRP A 74 8.32 -1.19 0.42
N THR A 75 8.82 -1.39 1.65
CA THR A 75 9.82 -2.42 1.95
C THR A 75 9.33 -3.85 1.72
N ILE A 76 8.04 -4.12 1.91
CA ILE A 76 7.43 -5.40 1.57
C ILE A 76 7.09 -5.56 0.07
N LYS A 77 7.45 -4.58 -0.76
CA LYS A 77 7.09 -4.49 -2.19
C LYS A 77 5.57 -4.44 -2.46
N GLY A 78 4.80 -3.95 -1.49
CA GLY A 78 3.37 -3.74 -1.61
C GLY A 78 3.02 -2.45 -2.35
N TRP A 79 3.96 -1.49 -2.42
CA TRP A 79 3.85 -0.25 -3.18
C TRP A 79 5.17 0.16 -3.81
N SER A 80 5.09 0.95 -4.88
CA SER A 80 6.22 1.69 -5.45
C SER A 80 6.72 2.74 -4.45
N ALA A 81 7.96 3.22 -4.61
CA ALA A 81 8.46 4.28 -3.73
C ALA A 81 7.65 5.57 -3.89
N GLY A 82 7.15 5.84 -5.11
CA GLY A 82 6.28 6.98 -5.40
C GLY A 82 4.95 6.91 -4.64
N ASP A 83 4.26 5.77 -4.73
CA ASP A 83 2.96 5.56 -4.07
C ASP A 83 3.08 5.66 -2.54
N ALA A 84 4.16 5.12 -1.97
CA ALA A 84 4.41 5.22 -0.53
C ALA A 84 4.62 6.67 -0.07
N LYS A 85 5.40 7.47 -0.81
CA LYS A 85 5.56 8.90 -0.49
C LYS A 85 4.26 9.68 -0.67
N LEU A 86 3.47 9.35 -1.69
CA LEU A 86 2.18 9.96 -1.94
C LEU A 86 1.20 9.68 -0.80
N PHE A 87 1.10 8.42 -0.37
CA PHE A 87 0.31 8.05 0.80
C PHE A 87 0.74 8.82 2.05
N TRP A 88 2.04 8.91 2.28
CA TRP A 88 2.59 9.62 3.43
C TRP A 88 2.14 11.08 3.41
N LEU A 89 2.33 11.79 2.29
CA LEU A 89 1.90 13.17 2.13
C LEU A 89 0.40 13.36 2.35
N LEU A 90 -0.43 12.57 1.66
CA LEU A 90 -1.89 12.69 1.74
C LEU A 90 -2.43 12.35 3.14
N SER A 91 -1.79 11.43 3.85
CA SER A 91 -2.14 11.11 5.25
C SER A 91 -1.96 12.30 6.20
N LEU A 92 -1.07 13.24 5.88
CA LEU A 92 -0.91 14.46 6.67
C LEU A 92 -2.01 15.48 6.42
N CYS A 93 -2.69 15.41 5.27
CA CYS A 93 -3.71 16.36 4.87
C CYS A 93 -5.09 16.07 5.49
N PHE A 94 -5.28 14.91 6.14
CA PHE A 94 -6.57 14.57 6.74
C PHE A 94 -6.93 15.42 7.94
N GLN A 95 -8.22 15.68 8.12
CA GLN A 95 -8.75 16.19 9.38
C GLN A 95 -8.71 15.06 10.42
N ILE A 96 -8.12 15.32 11.58
CA ILE A 96 -8.13 14.40 12.71
C ILE A 96 -8.80 15.09 13.88
N GLU A 97 -9.70 14.37 14.53
CA GLU A 97 -10.44 14.85 15.70
C GLU A 97 -9.81 14.36 17.02
N GLY A 98 -8.93 13.35 16.98
CA GLY A 98 -8.27 12.78 18.15
C GLY A 98 -6.78 13.13 18.31
N MET A 99 -6.37 13.52 19.51
CA MET A 99 -4.95 13.71 19.86
C MET A 99 -4.22 12.41 20.23
N SER A 100 -4.92 11.29 20.37
CA SER A 100 -4.29 10.02 20.73
C SER A 100 -3.61 9.37 19.53
N ILE A 101 -2.45 8.76 19.76
CA ILE A 101 -1.72 7.96 18.76
C ILE A 101 -2.61 6.91 18.11
N ILE A 102 -3.51 6.31 18.90
CA ILE A 102 -4.45 5.28 18.44
C ILE A 102 -5.47 5.88 17.46
N SER A 103 -6.02 7.06 17.76
CA SER A 103 -6.92 7.76 16.83
C SER A 103 -6.20 8.06 15.52
N ILE A 104 -5.00 8.65 15.61
CA ILE A 104 -4.17 8.97 14.44
C ILE A 104 -3.91 7.73 13.60
N PHE A 105 -3.55 6.63 14.25
CA PHE A 105 -3.32 5.35 13.59
C PHE A 105 -4.56 4.83 12.87
N ASN A 106 -5.70 4.82 13.55
CA ASN A 106 -6.97 4.32 13.00
C ASN A 106 -7.41 5.14 11.78
N GLU A 107 -7.22 6.45 11.82
CA GLU A 107 -7.60 7.36 10.73
C GLU A 107 -6.71 7.18 9.50
N ILE A 108 -5.39 7.08 9.69
CA ILE A 108 -4.45 6.76 8.60
C ILE A 108 -4.74 5.37 8.01
N PHE A 109 -5.08 4.41 8.86
CA PHE A 109 -5.43 3.06 8.44
C PHE A 109 -6.74 3.03 7.64
N ILE A 110 -7.74 3.79 8.07
CA ILE A 110 -9.00 3.93 7.35
C ILE A 110 -8.78 4.57 5.98
N PHE A 111 -7.93 5.60 5.90
CA PHE A 111 -7.54 6.16 4.63
C PHE A 111 -6.87 5.12 3.72
N LEU A 112 -5.96 4.30 4.26
CA LEU A 112 -5.36 3.19 3.53
C LEU A 112 -6.42 2.25 2.95
N VAL A 113 -7.39 1.81 3.77
CA VAL A 113 -8.50 0.94 3.32
C VAL A 113 -9.31 1.62 2.20
N ASN A 114 -9.59 2.91 2.32
CA ASN A 114 -10.36 3.66 1.33
C ASN A 114 -9.65 3.86 0.01
N ILE A 115 -8.32 3.83 -0.02
CA ILE A 115 -7.57 3.80 -1.28
C ILE A 115 -7.77 2.46 -1.99
N PHE A 116 -7.76 1.35 -1.25
CA PHE A 116 -7.91 0.01 -1.84
C PHE A 116 -9.35 -0.39 -2.13
N LEU A 117 -10.34 0.12 -1.39
CA LEU A 117 -11.75 -0.19 -1.58
C LEU A 117 -12.23 0.01 -3.04
N PRO A 118 -11.95 1.14 -3.73
CA PRO A 118 -12.33 1.33 -5.13
C PRO A 118 -11.46 0.52 -6.10
N VAL A 119 -10.21 0.20 -5.74
CA VAL A 119 -9.33 -0.66 -6.56
C VAL A 119 -9.92 -2.06 -6.67
N MET A 120 -10.49 -2.57 -5.59
CA MET A 120 -10.95 -3.96 -5.48
C MET A 120 -11.99 -4.38 -6.55
N PRO A 121 -13.11 -3.66 -6.75
CA PRO A 121 -14.05 -3.98 -7.82
C PRO A 121 -13.41 -3.93 -9.21
N VAL A 122 -12.54 -2.94 -9.48
CA VAL A 122 -11.87 -2.81 -10.78
C VAL A 122 -10.99 -4.01 -11.06
N LEU A 123 -10.24 -4.48 -10.06
CA LEU A 123 -9.44 -5.69 -10.17
C LEU A 123 -10.31 -6.93 -10.37
N LEU A 124 -11.38 -7.08 -9.60
CA LEU A 124 -12.30 -8.21 -9.75
C LEU A 124 -12.92 -8.25 -11.14
N ILE A 125 -13.35 -7.10 -11.68
CA ILE A 125 -13.90 -6.99 -13.03
C ILE A 125 -12.83 -7.29 -14.08
N SER A 126 -11.60 -6.81 -13.90
CA SER A 126 -10.49 -7.08 -14.82
C SER A 126 -10.14 -8.57 -14.83
N LEU A 127 -10.08 -9.19 -13.64
CA LEU A 127 -9.91 -10.62 -13.44
C LEU A 127 -11.02 -11.44 -14.12
N LEU A 128 -12.28 -11.01 -13.98
CA LEU A 128 -13.44 -11.60 -14.64
C LEU A 128 -13.36 -11.49 -16.15
N SER A 129 -13.09 -10.30 -16.67
CA SER A 129 -12.97 -10.05 -18.10
C SER A 129 -11.90 -10.94 -18.73
N ASP A 130 -10.73 -11.00 -18.12
CA ASP A 130 -9.62 -11.85 -18.57
C ASP A 130 -9.93 -13.33 -18.46
N SER A 131 -10.55 -13.75 -17.36
CA SER A 131 -10.94 -15.14 -17.16
C SER A 131 -11.96 -15.58 -18.20
N ILE A 132 -12.92 -14.71 -18.54
CA ILE A 132 -13.92 -14.94 -19.59
C ILE A 132 -13.24 -15.02 -20.96
N LYS A 133 -12.31 -14.10 -21.27
CA LYS A 133 -11.53 -14.13 -22.52
C LYS A 133 -10.75 -15.43 -22.68
N ARG A 134 -10.04 -15.87 -21.63
CA ARG A 134 -9.27 -17.13 -21.64
C ARG A 134 -10.17 -18.36 -21.70
N ALA A 135 -11.31 -18.34 -21.00
CA ALA A 135 -12.28 -19.42 -21.01
C ALA A 135 -12.89 -19.66 -22.40
N ARG A 136 -13.01 -18.61 -23.21
CA ARG A 136 -13.43 -18.73 -24.62
C ARG A 136 -12.38 -19.42 -25.50
N LEU A 137 -11.09 -19.33 -25.15
CA LEU A 137 -9.99 -19.89 -25.94
C LEU A 137 -9.68 -21.35 -25.58
N ASN A 138 -9.87 -21.77 -24.32
CA ASN A 138 -9.62 -23.15 -23.88
C ASN A 138 -10.45 -23.53 -22.64
N LYS A 139 -11.14 -24.68 -22.68
CA LYS A 139 -11.93 -25.20 -21.55
C LYS A 139 -11.10 -25.50 -20.29
N VAL A 140 -9.86 -25.97 -20.46
CA VAL A 140 -8.96 -26.27 -19.32
C VAL A 140 -8.48 -24.98 -18.64
N ASP A 141 -8.22 -23.94 -19.42
CA ASP A 141 -7.86 -22.62 -18.92
C ASP A 141 -9.05 -21.92 -18.23
N ALA A 142 -10.29 -22.20 -18.67
CA ALA A 142 -11.50 -21.71 -18.01
C ALA A 142 -11.62 -22.18 -16.56
N ILE A 143 -11.35 -23.47 -16.29
CA ILE A 143 -11.43 -24.04 -14.94
C ILE A 143 -10.34 -23.46 -14.03
N LYS A 144 -9.13 -23.31 -14.57
CA LYS A 144 -8.02 -22.69 -13.84
C LYS A 144 -8.31 -21.23 -13.53
N ALA A 145 -8.84 -20.48 -14.49
CA ALA A 145 -9.23 -19.09 -14.32
C ALA A 145 -10.37 -18.93 -13.30
N ALA A 146 -11.43 -19.75 -13.40
CA ALA A 146 -12.52 -19.77 -12.43
C ALA A 146 -12.05 -20.07 -11.01
N ARG A 147 -11.08 -21.00 -10.84
CA ARG A 147 -10.48 -21.30 -9.53
C ARG A 147 -9.70 -20.12 -8.97
N GLU A 148 -8.93 -19.42 -9.78
CA GLU A 148 -8.20 -18.21 -9.35
C GLU A 148 -9.18 -17.07 -9.01
N LEU A 149 -10.28 -16.96 -9.74
CA LEU A 149 -11.34 -15.99 -9.47
C LEU A 149 -12.09 -16.28 -8.17
N LEU A 150 -12.43 -17.54 -7.95
CA LEU A 150 -13.12 -17.98 -6.73
C LEU A 150 -12.22 -17.84 -5.51
N LYS A 151 -10.90 -18.06 -5.66
CA LYS A 151 -9.90 -17.67 -4.64
C LYS A 151 -9.93 -16.15 -4.42
N GLY A 152 -9.91 -15.34 -5.47
CA GLY A 152 -9.95 -13.88 -5.34
C GLY A 152 -11.20 -13.35 -4.62
N ILE A 153 -12.38 -13.87 -4.98
CA ILE A 153 -13.67 -13.54 -4.33
C ILE A 153 -13.70 -14.04 -2.90
N LEU A 154 -13.30 -15.29 -2.65
CA LEU A 154 -13.25 -15.86 -1.30
C LEU A 154 -12.32 -15.04 -0.41
N VAL A 155 -11.15 -14.65 -0.92
CA VAL A 155 -10.22 -13.77 -0.20
C VAL A 155 -10.88 -12.42 0.05
N ALA A 156 -11.54 -11.80 -0.94
CA ALA A 156 -12.24 -10.52 -0.74
C ALA A 156 -13.34 -10.60 0.34
N ILE A 157 -14.14 -11.67 0.36
CA ILE A 157 -15.18 -11.91 1.38
C ILE A 157 -14.54 -12.15 2.75
N VAL A 158 -13.52 -13.00 2.82
CA VAL A 158 -12.75 -13.25 4.06
C VAL A 158 -12.13 -11.95 4.57
N MET A 159 -11.65 -11.07 3.69
CA MET A 159 -11.13 -9.75 4.04
C MET A 159 -12.20 -8.79 4.52
N MET A 160 -13.39 -8.82 3.92
CA MET A 160 -14.54 -8.04 4.36
C MET A 160 -15.03 -8.51 5.75
N LEU A 161 -14.97 -9.81 6.01
CA LEU A 161 -15.29 -10.39 7.31
C LEU A 161 -14.19 -10.14 8.34
N ILE A 162 -12.92 -10.27 7.98
CA ILE A 162 -11.79 -9.94 8.84
C ILE A 162 -11.86 -8.46 9.18
N SER A 163 -11.98 -7.54 8.20
CA SER A 163 -12.18 -6.10 8.46
C SER A 163 -13.41 -5.81 9.33
N ARG A 164 -14.53 -6.53 9.17
CA ARG A 164 -15.68 -6.45 10.08
C ARG A 164 -15.33 -6.85 11.51
N VAL A 165 -14.66 -7.98 11.72
CA VAL A 165 -14.31 -8.47 13.07
C VAL A 165 -13.24 -7.58 13.70
N ILE A 166 -12.30 -7.07 12.90
CA ILE A 166 -11.32 -6.03 13.27
C ILE A 166 -12.06 -4.83 13.80
N TYR A 167 -12.91 -4.28 12.97
CA TYR A 167 -13.64 -3.08 13.24
C TYR A 167 -14.56 -3.21 14.46
N LEU A 168 -15.29 -4.32 14.58
CA LEU A 168 -16.26 -4.53 15.66
C LEU A 168 -15.62 -4.89 16.99
N ASN A 169 -14.44 -5.53 17.03
CA ASN A 169 -13.79 -5.96 18.26
C ASN A 169 -12.58 -5.09 18.67
N PHE A 170 -11.91 -4.44 17.71
CA PHE A 170 -10.75 -3.58 17.99
C PHE A 170 -11.17 -2.18 18.44
N LEU A 171 -12.05 -1.50 17.69
CA LEU A 171 -12.43 -0.12 17.99
C LEU A 171 -13.30 0.00 19.24
N SER A 172 -14.04 -1.05 19.58
CA SER A 172 -14.97 -1.07 20.72
C SER A 172 -14.32 -1.43 22.06
N HIS A 173 -13.12 -2.04 22.06
CA HIS A 173 -12.49 -2.59 23.27
C HIS A 173 -11.08 -2.07 23.55
N LEU A 174 -10.61 -1.01 22.86
CA LEU A 174 -9.33 -0.38 23.18
C LEU A 174 -9.47 0.49 24.44
N PRO A 175 -8.89 0.10 25.61
CA PRO A 175 -8.81 1.00 26.74
C PRO A 175 -7.97 2.22 26.33
N GLN A 176 -8.53 3.42 26.49
CA GLN A 176 -7.98 4.71 26.05
C GLN A 176 -6.58 5.09 26.61
N GLY A 177 -5.90 4.20 27.35
CA GLY A 177 -4.87 4.63 28.30
C GLY A 177 -3.41 4.26 28.05
N ARG A 178 -3.03 3.12 27.45
CA ARG A 178 -1.65 2.60 27.65
C ARG A 178 -1.07 1.74 26.53
N TYR A 179 -1.19 2.18 25.29
CA TYR A 179 -0.46 1.57 24.19
C TYR A 179 0.79 2.40 23.90
N ASN A 180 1.97 1.79 24.03
CA ASN A 180 3.22 2.47 23.79
C ASN A 180 3.44 2.55 22.28
N LEU A 181 3.52 3.75 21.69
CA LEU A 181 3.79 4.00 20.26
C LEU A 181 4.88 3.07 19.72
N ILE A 182 5.90 2.86 20.54
CA ILE A 182 7.04 1.98 20.26
C ILE A 182 6.58 0.58 19.88
N SER A 183 5.65 -0.07 20.61
CA SER A 183 5.25 -1.45 20.30
C SER A 183 4.45 -1.56 19.00
N MET A 184 3.60 -0.57 18.68
CA MET A 184 2.90 -0.52 17.38
C MET A 184 3.89 -0.32 16.22
N LEU A 185 4.84 0.60 16.36
CA LEU A 185 5.88 0.82 15.35
C LEU A 185 6.79 -0.42 15.21
N LEU A 186 7.11 -1.10 16.31
CA LEU A 186 7.90 -2.33 16.33
C LEU A 186 7.20 -3.45 15.57
N VAL A 187 5.87 -3.56 15.67
CA VAL A 187 5.08 -4.54 14.89
C VAL A 187 5.21 -4.27 13.40
N PHE A 188 5.08 -3.02 12.94
CA PHE A 188 5.25 -2.69 11.53
C PHE A 188 6.68 -2.96 11.04
N PHE A 189 7.67 -2.56 11.84
CA PHE A 189 9.08 -2.79 11.53
C PHE A 189 9.42 -4.29 11.49
N LEU A 190 8.91 -5.07 12.46
CA LEU A 190 9.02 -6.52 12.47
C LEU A 190 8.29 -7.13 11.28
N MET A 191 7.10 -6.66 10.91
CA MET A 191 6.39 -7.15 9.73
C MET A 191 7.17 -6.91 8.44
N SER A 192 7.88 -5.77 8.30
CA SER A 192 8.76 -5.54 7.16
C SER A 192 9.95 -6.52 7.11
N THR A 193 10.53 -6.81 8.28
CA THR A 193 11.66 -7.73 8.41
C THR A 193 11.21 -9.17 8.18
N LEU A 194 10.06 -9.52 8.74
CA LEU A 194 9.45 -10.82 8.60
C LEU A 194 8.97 -11.05 7.16
N SER A 195 8.50 -10.04 6.42
CA SER A 195 8.10 -10.20 5.00
C SER A 195 9.24 -10.69 4.11
N LYS A 196 10.49 -10.28 4.40
CA LYS A 196 11.70 -10.76 3.72
C LYS A 196 11.99 -12.22 4.05
N ILE A 197 11.68 -12.63 5.28
CA ILE A 197 11.78 -14.01 5.79
C ILE A 197 10.62 -14.89 5.25
N PHE A 198 9.46 -14.28 4.95
CA PHE A 198 8.20 -14.93 4.54
C PHE A 198 8.06 -15.24 3.05
N ASN A 199 9.12 -15.18 2.24
CA ASN A 199 9.06 -15.65 0.85
C ASN A 199 8.88 -17.18 0.71
N ASN A 200 8.76 -17.92 1.82
CA ASN A 200 8.57 -19.36 1.85
C ASN A 200 7.34 -19.73 2.70
N ILE A 201 6.40 -20.53 2.18
CA ILE A 201 5.09 -20.72 2.83
C ILE A 201 5.17 -21.31 4.25
N ARG A 202 6.22 -22.11 4.50
CA ARG A 202 6.56 -22.70 5.81
C ARG A 202 6.97 -21.65 6.83
N MET A 203 7.55 -20.53 6.39
CA MET A 203 7.97 -19.46 7.27
C MET A 203 6.78 -18.67 7.81
N TYR A 204 5.63 -18.59 7.11
CA TYR A 204 4.41 -17.99 7.69
C TYR A 204 3.95 -18.73 8.95
N ILE A 205 4.07 -20.06 8.95
CA ILE A 205 3.74 -20.89 10.12
C ILE A 205 4.72 -20.61 11.26
N VAL A 206 6.02 -20.48 10.96
CA VAL A 206 7.06 -20.17 11.95
C VAL A 206 6.92 -18.74 12.51
N GLY A 207 6.68 -17.74 11.66
CA GLY A 207 6.46 -16.37 12.12
C GLY A 207 5.16 -16.22 12.90
N ALA A 208 4.09 -16.92 12.49
CA ALA A 208 2.87 -17.03 13.30
C ALA A 208 3.17 -17.67 14.67
N ALA A 209 3.99 -18.73 14.72
CA ALA A 209 4.39 -19.38 15.97
C ALA A 209 5.27 -18.49 16.86
N ILE A 210 6.23 -17.73 16.31
CA ILE A 210 7.07 -16.77 17.06
C ILE A 210 6.22 -15.61 17.59
N LEU A 211 5.27 -15.14 16.79
CA LEU A 211 4.32 -14.11 17.20
C LEU A 211 3.47 -14.66 18.35
N LEU A 212 2.90 -15.87 18.20
CA LEU A 212 2.16 -16.58 19.25
C LEU A 212 2.98 -16.77 20.53
N LEU A 213 4.27 -17.11 20.41
CA LEU A 213 5.19 -17.28 21.55
C LEU A 213 5.45 -15.95 22.28
N ASN A 214 5.73 -14.87 21.54
CA ASN A 214 5.90 -13.54 22.14
C ASN A 214 4.63 -13.06 22.85
N ILE A 215 3.47 -13.41 22.30
CA ILE A 215 2.17 -13.11 22.87
C ILE A 215 1.95 -13.85 24.19
N VAL A 216 2.29 -15.14 24.24
CA VAL A 216 2.23 -15.94 25.47
C VAL A 216 3.18 -15.37 26.53
N MET A 217 4.40 -14.99 26.15
CA MET A 217 5.39 -14.38 27.05
C MET A 217 4.92 -13.03 27.61
N LEU A 218 4.28 -12.19 26.79
CA LEU A 218 3.71 -10.91 27.23
C LEU A 218 2.48 -11.10 28.13
N TYR A 219 1.67 -12.15 27.89
CA TYR A 219 0.52 -12.53 28.71
C TYR A 219 0.94 -12.91 30.12
N ILE A 220 1.94 -13.79 30.21
CA ILE A 220 2.50 -14.23 31.49
C ILE A 220 3.10 -13.03 32.27
N ARG A 221 3.67 -12.04 31.59
CA ARG A 221 4.41 -10.94 32.24
C ARG A 221 3.55 -9.75 32.67
N PHE A 222 2.45 -9.44 31.99
CA PHE A 222 1.72 -8.18 32.20
C PHE A 222 0.22 -8.31 32.50
N GLY A 223 -0.39 -9.50 32.41
CA GLY A 223 -1.80 -9.70 32.77
C GLY A 223 -2.80 -8.87 31.97
N LEU A 224 -2.38 -8.29 30.84
CA LEU A 224 -3.22 -7.47 29.96
C LEU A 224 -4.20 -8.36 29.19
N ASN A 225 -5.36 -7.80 28.84
CA ASN A 225 -6.36 -8.40 27.95
C ASN A 225 -5.81 -8.48 26.51
N LEU A 226 -4.75 -9.27 26.33
CA LEU A 226 -3.90 -9.34 25.15
C LEU A 226 -4.62 -9.88 23.94
N PHE A 227 -5.72 -10.59 24.13
CA PHE A 227 -6.51 -11.11 23.02
C PHE A 227 -6.91 -10.00 22.05
N SER A 228 -7.29 -8.82 22.55
CA SER A 228 -7.65 -7.68 21.69
C SER A 228 -6.44 -7.09 20.93
N GLN A 229 -5.26 -7.08 21.55
CA GLN A 229 -4.01 -6.52 20.97
C GLN A 229 -3.38 -7.46 19.93
N VAL A 230 -3.34 -8.74 20.27
CA VAL A 230 -2.90 -9.84 19.40
C VAL A 230 -3.79 -9.92 18.18
N TYR A 231 -5.10 -9.87 18.43
CA TYR A 231 -6.10 -9.92 17.40
C TYR A 231 -5.86 -8.80 16.39
N SER A 232 -5.67 -7.56 16.85
CA SER A 232 -5.43 -6.41 15.98
C SER A 232 -4.07 -6.36 15.30
N ILE A 233 -3.01 -6.83 15.94
CA ILE A 233 -1.70 -7.00 15.29
C ILE A 233 -1.78 -8.07 14.19
N GLY A 234 -2.39 -9.22 14.49
CA GLY A 234 -2.54 -10.33 13.53
C GLY A 234 -3.40 -9.94 12.34
N VAL A 235 -4.48 -9.23 12.60
CA VAL A 235 -5.34 -8.57 11.62
C VAL A 235 -4.58 -7.67 10.68
N LEU A 236 -3.70 -6.84 11.22
CA LEU A 236 -3.00 -5.84 10.47
C LEU A 236 -1.94 -6.51 9.60
N ALA A 237 -1.26 -7.51 10.15
CA ALA A 237 -0.36 -8.38 9.40
C ALA A 237 -1.09 -9.07 8.24
N ILE A 238 -2.30 -9.61 8.47
CA ILE A 238 -3.13 -10.21 7.41
C ILE A 238 -3.48 -9.18 6.34
N LEU A 239 -3.90 -7.96 6.73
CA LEU A 239 -4.20 -6.91 5.76
C LEU A 239 -2.98 -6.52 4.94
N VAL A 240 -1.81 -6.39 5.56
CA VAL A 240 -0.56 -6.03 4.86
C VAL A 240 -0.14 -7.12 3.87
N VAL A 241 -0.18 -8.39 4.28
CA VAL A 241 0.04 -9.53 3.38
C VAL A 241 -0.98 -9.53 2.25
N PHE A 242 -2.22 -9.20 2.54
CA PHE A 242 -3.28 -9.10 1.54
C PHE A 242 -3.08 -7.95 0.55
N ILE A 243 -2.72 -6.75 1.01
CA ILE A 243 -2.37 -5.61 0.14
C ILE A 243 -1.26 -6.02 -0.81
N ARG A 244 -0.24 -6.73 -0.32
CA ARG A 244 0.82 -7.28 -1.17
C ARG A 244 0.27 -8.26 -2.22
N ILE A 245 -0.57 -9.22 -1.82
CA ILE A 245 -1.19 -10.19 -2.76
C ILE A 245 -2.03 -9.47 -3.82
N LEU A 246 -2.82 -8.48 -3.41
CA LEU A 246 -3.61 -7.67 -4.33
C LEU A 246 -2.72 -6.93 -5.30
N TYR A 247 -1.72 -6.21 -4.78
CA TYR A 247 -0.79 -5.43 -5.58
C TYR A 247 -0.04 -6.33 -6.57
N GLU A 248 0.49 -7.47 -6.13
CA GLU A 248 1.12 -8.46 -7.00
C GLU A 248 0.14 -9.03 -8.04
N SER A 249 -1.12 -9.22 -7.68
CA SER A 249 -2.17 -9.61 -8.62
C SER A 249 -2.40 -8.51 -9.64
N VAL A 250 -2.62 -7.25 -9.22
CA VAL A 250 -2.78 -6.08 -10.11
C VAL A 250 -1.65 -6.05 -11.12
N LEU A 251 -0.42 -6.07 -10.62
CA LEU A 251 0.79 -6.02 -11.44
C LEU A 251 0.80 -7.14 -12.49
N LYS A 252 0.37 -8.35 -12.15
CA LYS A 252 0.31 -9.48 -13.08
C LYS A 252 -0.70 -9.26 -14.23
N TYR A 253 -1.72 -8.44 -14.01
CA TYR A 253 -2.74 -8.11 -15.02
C TYR A 253 -2.50 -6.76 -15.70
N LEU A 254 -1.43 -6.03 -15.33
CA LEU A 254 -1.04 -4.85 -16.08
C LEU A 254 -0.50 -5.26 -17.44
N ASP A 255 -0.93 -4.52 -18.46
CA ASP A 255 -0.50 -4.71 -19.83
C ASP A 255 1.03 -4.71 -19.90
N VAL A 256 1.56 -5.78 -20.49
CA VAL A 256 2.95 -5.86 -20.91
C VAL A 256 3.02 -5.22 -22.29
N GLU A 257 3.80 -4.15 -22.39
CA GLU A 257 4.12 -3.50 -23.65
C GLU A 257 5.42 -4.06 -24.19
N ILE A 258 5.39 -4.58 -25.42
CA ILE A 258 6.59 -5.08 -26.09
C ILE A 258 7.18 -3.93 -26.91
N ILE A 259 8.42 -3.58 -26.62
CA ILE A 259 9.17 -2.57 -27.36
C ILE A 259 10.47 -3.16 -27.91
N GLU A 260 11.08 -2.50 -28.88
CA GLU A 260 12.44 -2.84 -29.31
C GLU A 260 13.47 -2.52 -28.22
N THR A 261 14.49 -3.37 -28.06
CA THR A 261 15.57 -3.18 -27.08
C THR A 261 16.25 -1.81 -27.20
N ASN A 262 16.39 -1.28 -28.42
CA ASN A 262 16.98 0.04 -28.67
C ASN A 262 16.13 1.19 -28.09
N ASN A 263 14.82 1.00 -28.01
CA ASN A 263 13.86 2.00 -27.55
C ASN A 263 13.68 2.01 -26.03
N LEU A 264 14.33 1.10 -25.30
CA LEU A 264 14.32 1.09 -23.84
C LEU A 264 14.86 2.42 -23.29
N LYS A 265 14.11 3.06 -22.40
CA LYS A 265 14.41 4.37 -21.81
C LYS A 265 14.52 4.27 -20.29
N SER A 266 15.12 5.29 -19.69
CA SER A 266 15.16 5.38 -18.23
C SER A 266 13.76 5.63 -17.69
N GLY A 267 13.40 4.91 -16.63
CA GLY A 267 12.05 4.88 -16.07
C GLY A 267 11.19 3.71 -16.57
N ASP A 268 11.63 2.99 -17.61
CA ASP A 268 10.92 1.79 -18.05
C ASP A 268 11.11 0.67 -17.02
N SER A 269 10.01 0.05 -16.58
CA SER A 269 10.03 -1.10 -15.66
C SER A 269 9.96 -2.38 -16.47
N LEU A 270 11.01 -3.19 -16.43
CA LEU A 270 11.02 -4.50 -17.09
C LEU A 270 9.97 -5.43 -16.47
N SER A 271 9.31 -6.25 -17.30
CA SER A 271 8.37 -7.26 -16.82
C SER A 271 9.09 -8.30 -15.95
N ARG A 272 8.44 -8.76 -14.87
CA ARG A 272 9.03 -9.80 -14.00
C ARG A 272 9.32 -11.10 -14.76
N ASN A 273 8.47 -11.43 -15.74
CA ASN A 273 8.66 -12.62 -16.56
C ASN A 273 9.91 -12.49 -17.44
N PHE A 274 10.11 -11.32 -18.03
CA PHE A 274 11.29 -11.02 -18.85
C PHE A 274 12.58 -11.06 -18.04
N ILE A 275 12.57 -10.47 -16.84
CA ILE A 275 13.71 -10.54 -15.90
C ILE A 275 14.06 -12.01 -15.60
N ALA A 276 13.05 -12.83 -15.27
CA ALA A 276 13.26 -14.23 -14.93
C ALA A 276 13.73 -15.06 -16.13
N GLN A 277 13.15 -14.82 -17.32
CA GLN A 277 13.47 -15.52 -18.56
C GLN A 277 14.89 -15.22 -19.05
N HIS A 278 15.37 -13.99 -18.88
CA HIS A 278 16.71 -13.57 -19.29
C HIS A 278 17.74 -13.54 -18.15
N HIS A 279 17.35 -14.05 -16.98
CA HIS A 279 18.20 -14.20 -15.79
C HIS A 279 18.89 -12.90 -15.34
N LEU A 280 18.22 -11.76 -15.55
CA LEU A 280 18.75 -10.44 -15.16
C LEU A 280 18.86 -10.27 -13.63
N ASP A 281 18.21 -11.15 -12.87
CA ASP A 281 18.22 -11.18 -11.40
C ASP A 281 19.25 -12.16 -10.81
N LYS A 282 20.13 -12.75 -11.62
CA LYS A 282 21.10 -13.77 -11.19
C LYS A 282 22.52 -13.50 -11.71
N GLY A 283 23.49 -14.04 -10.99
CA GLY A 283 24.90 -14.06 -11.38
C GLY A 283 25.54 -12.67 -11.46
N ASP A 284 26.54 -12.56 -12.33
CA ASP A 284 27.38 -11.37 -12.49
C ASP A 284 26.58 -10.17 -13.04
N ILE A 285 25.56 -10.45 -13.86
CA ILE A 285 24.67 -9.43 -14.42
C ILE A 285 23.94 -8.64 -13.34
N LYS A 286 23.44 -9.34 -12.30
CA LYS A 286 22.81 -8.66 -11.16
C LYS A 286 23.82 -7.81 -10.38
N ALA A 287 25.07 -8.25 -10.27
CA ALA A 287 26.11 -7.46 -9.62
C ALA A 287 26.43 -6.18 -10.41
N GLU A 288 26.38 -6.23 -11.74
CA GLU A 288 26.65 -5.09 -12.61
C GLU A 288 25.47 -4.12 -12.75
N ILE A 289 24.25 -4.64 -12.87
CA ILE A 289 23.03 -3.84 -13.06
C ILE A 289 22.47 -3.35 -11.72
N GLY A 290 22.71 -4.09 -10.63
CA GLY A 290 22.09 -3.85 -9.33
C GLY A 290 20.65 -4.34 -9.28
N ASP A 291 19.91 -3.95 -8.24
CA ASP A 291 18.50 -4.31 -8.12
C ASP A 291 17.65 -3.54 -9.16
N VAL A 292 16.88 -4.28 -9.95
CA VAL A 292 15.87 -3.72 -10.86
C VAL A 292 14.60 -3.44 -10.06
N PHE A 293 14.31 -2.15 -9.82
CA PHE A 293 13.16 -1.71 -9.05
C PHE A 293 11.89 -1.60 -9.91
N MET A 294 10.73 -1.67 -9.25
CA MET A 294 9.44 -1.43 -9.92
C MET A 294 9.23 0.03 -10.34
N ASP A 295 10.10 0.93 -9.87
CA ASP A 295 10.11 2.35 -10.24
C ASP A 295 10.78 2.60 -11.62
N GLY A 296 11.31 1.54 -12.24
CA GLY A 296 11.95 1.57 -13.55
C GLY A 296 13.48 1.66 -13.52
N LEU A 297 14.10 1.47 -14.68
CA LEU A 297 15.56 1.46 -14.84
C LEU A 297 16.18 2.85 -14.76
N LEU A 298 17.29 2.98 -14.03
CA LEU A 298 18.15 4.16 -14.06
C LEU A 298 18.85 4.29 -15.42
N LYS A 299 19.26 5.51 -15.79
CA LYS A 299 19.95 5.76 -17.07
C LYS A 299 21.15 4.84 -17.30
N GLU A 300 21.95 4.63 -16.26
CA GLU A 300 23.12 3.73 -16.31
C GLU A 300 22.71 2.26 -16.45
N GLN A 301 21.63 1.85 -15.77
CA GLN A 301 21.10 0.49 -15.84
C GLN A 301 20.54 0.20 -17.23
N VAL A 302 19.87 1.15 -17.88
CA VAL A 302 19.34 1.00 -19.25
C VAL A 302 20.44 0.64 -20.22
N GLN A 303 21.60 1.32 -20.14
CA GLN A 303 22.71 1.06 -21.05
C GLN A 303 23.25 -0.35 -20.88
N LYS A 304 23.50 -0.77 -19.62
CA LYS A 304 23.97 -2.13 -19.29
C LYS A 304 22.97 -3.21 -19.72
N VAL A 305 21.68 -2.99 -19.47
CA VAL A 305 20.61 -3.89 -19.90
C VAL A 305 20.57 -4.00 -21.43
N LYS A 306 20.66 -2.88 -22.15
CA LYS A 306 20.69 -2.89 -23.62
C LYS A 306 21.88 -3.66 -24.18
N GLU A 307 23.07 -3.45 -23.62
CA GLU A 307 24.29 -4.12 -24.03
C GLU A 307 24.20 -5.63 -23.81
N TYR A 308 23.76 -6.05 -22.62
CA TYR A 308 23.53 -7.46 -22.30
C TYR A 308 22.48 -8.12 -23.19
N LEU A 309 21.36 -7.44 -23.45
CA LEU A 309 20.31 -7.99 -24.30
C LEU A 309 20.76 -8.09 -25.76
N LYS A 310 21.52 -7.11 -26.25
CA LYS A 310 22.13 -7.15 -27.59
C LYS A 310 23.14 -8.28 -27.73
N SER A 311 24.01 -8.48 -26.73
CA SER A 311 25.00 -9.57 -26.78
C SER A 311 24.33 -10.95 -26.80
N ASN A 312 23.13 -11.06 -26.25
CA ASN A 312 22.32 -12.29 -26.26
C ASN A 312 21.30 -12.35 -27.42
N GLY A 313 21.36 -11.43 -28.40
CA GLY A 313 20.50 -11.43 -29.58
C GLY A 313 19.02 -11.13 -29.30
N VAL A 314 18.70 -10.49 -28.17
CA VAL A 314 17.33 -10.17 -27.77
C VAL A 314 16.92 -8.82 -28.38
N ALA A 315 16.05 -8.87 -29.41
CA ALA A 315 15.61 -7.71 -30.16
C ALA A 315 14.47 -6.91 -29.49
N TYR A 316 13.71 -7.56 -28.60
CA TYR A 316 12.53 -6.98 -27.96
C TYR A 316 12.58 -7.13 -26.45
N VAL A 317 11.97 -6.17 -25.76
CA VAL A 317 11.87 -6.10 -24.32
C VAL A 317 10.43 -5.95 -23.91
N GLU A 318 10.03 -6.71 -22.90
CA GLU A 318 8.73 -6.57 -22.26
C GLU A 318 8.81 -5.54 -21.13
N ILE A 319 8.11 -4.42 -21.30
CA ILE A 319 7.93 -3.39 -20.27
C ILE A 319 6.58 -3.62 -19.60
N GLN A 320 6.59 -3.59 -18.27
CA GLN A 320 5.38 -3.58 -17.47
C GLN A 320 4.83 -2.15 -17.38
N ARG A 321 3.62 -1.91 -17.91
CA ARG A 321 2.97 -0.61 -17.74
C ARG A 321 2.68 -0.38 -16.26
N THR A 322 3.02 0.80 -15.77
CA THR A 322 2.66 1.22 -14.41
C THR A 322 1.17 1.50 -14.34
N PHE A 323 0.53 0.95 -13.31
CA PHE A 323 -0.85 1.30 -12.99
C PHE A 323 -0.84 2.68 -12.35
N SER A 324 -1.69 3.57 -12.85
CA SER A 324 -1.89 4.90 -12.26
C SER A 324 -2.59 4.74 -10.91
N PHE A 325 -1.83 4.52 -9.84
CA PHE A 325 -2.39 4.36 -8.49
C PHE A 325 -2.92 5.70 -7.96
N SER A 326 -2.50 6.82 -8.57
CA SER A 326 -2.91 8.19 -8.23
C SER A 326 -4.43 8.41 -8.29
N ILE A 327 -5.14 7.76 -9.23
CA ILE A 327 -6.61 7.86 -9.32
C ILE A 327 -7.29 7.27 -8.08
N TYR A 328 -6.73 6.21 -7.52
CA TYR A 328 -7.25 5.55 -6.32
C TYR A 328 -6.88 6.30 -5.06
N PHE A 329 -5.70 6.93 -5.03
CA PHE A 329 -5.38 7.91 -4.00
C PHE A 329 -6.38 9.06 -3.99
N PHE A 330 -6.71 9.62 -5.17
CA PHE A 330 -7.70 10.68 -5.28
C PHE A 330 -9.09 10.22 -4.83
N ILE A 331 -9.60 9.10 -5.36
CA ILE A 331 -10.91 8.56 -5.00
C ILE A 331 -10.97 8.22 -3.50
N GLY A 332 -9.96 7.52 -2.99
CA GLY A 332 -9.87 7.17 -1.57
C GLY A 332 -9.81 8.41 -0.69
N TYR A 333 -9.07 9.44 -1.09
CA TYR A 333 -8.99 10.70 -0.37
C TYR A 333 -10.34 11.44 -0.37
N ALA A 334 -10.93 11.63 -1.55
CA ALA A 334 -12.22 12.27 -1.72
C ALA A 334 -13.33 11.54 -0.95
N PHE A 335 -13.33 10.21 -0.99
CA PHE A 335 -14.29 9.41 -0.24
C PHE A 335 -14.13 9.60 1.27
N THR A 336 -12.90 9.52 1.78
CA THR A 336 -12.61 9.73 3.21
C THR A 336 -12.98 11.15 3.64
N TYR A 337 -12.71 12.16 2.80
CA TYR A 337 -13.06 13.56 3.06
C TYR A 337 -14.58 13.79 3.09
N LEU A 338 -15.31 13.31 2.07
CA LEU A 338 -16.75 13.58 1.92
C LEU A 338 -17.61 12.83 2.93
N THR A 339 -17.24 11.58 3.24
CA THR A 339 -17.99 10.79 4.22
C THR A 339 -17.64 11.20 5.64
N GLY A 340 -16.44 11.74 5.87
CA GLY A 340 -15.91 11.87 7.21
C GLY A 340 -15.72 10.49 7.86
N PHE A 341 -15.04 10.46 8.99
CA PHE A 341 -14.74 9.21 9.69
C PHE A 341 -16.03 8.47 10.07
N GLU A 342 -17.01 9.18 10.64
CA GLU A 342 -18.24 8.57 11.18
C GLU A 342 -19.21 8.03 10.12
N ASN A 343 -19.41 8.71 8.97
CA ASN A 343 -20.36 8.18 7.98
C ASN A 343 -19.78 7.01 7.19
N MET A 344 -18.45 6.93 7.06
CA MET A 344 -17.80 5.76 6.48
C MET A 344 -17.98 4.53 7.38
N MET A 345 -17.83 4.71 8.70
CA MET A 345 -18.12 3.70 9.72
C MET A 345 -19.57 3.17 9.58
N ILE A 346 -20.52 4.06 9.30
CA ILE A 346 -21.93 3.71 9.04
C ILE A 346 -22.10 3.00 7.68
N PHE A 347 -21.45 3.48 6.63
CA PHE A 347 -21.54 2.91 5.28
C PHE A 347 -20.99 1.48 5.22
N ILE A 348 -19.80 1.26 5.80
CA ILE A 348 -19.21 -0.08 5.94
C ILE A 348 -20.13 -0.98 6.76
N ARG A 349 -20.67 -0.51 7.90
CA ARG A 349 -21.65 -1.27 8.68
C ARG A 349 -22.90 -1.64 7.87
N ARG A 350 -23.41 -0.74 7.02
CA ARG A 350 -24.60 -1.00 6.18
C ARG A 350 -24.34 -2.03 5.09
N ILE A 351 -23.23 -1.91 4.34
CA ILE A 351 -22.83 -2.92 3.36
C ILE A 351 -22.67 -4.29 4.02
N LEU A 352 -22.02 -4.32 5.18
CA LEU A 352 -21.79 -5.53 5.97
C LEU A 352 -23.03 -6.13 6.63
N HIS A 353 -24.15 -5.39 6.69
CA HIS A 353 -25.42 -5.90 7.22
C HIS A 353 -26.31 -6.46 6.10
N ILE A 354 -26.05 -6.05 4.86
CA ILE A 354 -26.74 -6.54 3.66
C ILE A 354 -26.12 -7.86 3.18
N LEU A 355 -24.80 -8.01 3.37
CA LEU A 355 -24.03 -9.23 3.12
C LEU A 355 -24.01 -10.13 4.36
#